data_AF-A0A8T0QR55-F1
#
_entry.id   AF-A0A8T0QR55-F1
#
_cell.length_a   1.000
_cell.length_b   1.000
_cell.length_c   1.000
_cell.angle_alpha   90.00
_cell.angle_beta   90.00
_cell.angle_gamma   90.00
#
_symmetry.space_group_name_H-M   'P 1'
#
loop_
_entity.id
_entity.type
_entity.pdbx_description
1 polymer ?
#
loop_
_entity_poly.entity_id
_entity_poly.type
_entity_poly.pdbx_seq_one_letter_code
_entity_poly.pdbx_strand_id
1 'polypeptide(L)'
;MCAFSGRLRTMVKQEKKKASRKEALSIRLADFPGGAEGFELVARFCYNNGRILLCPSNLPLLHCAAVFLEMTEEVCACNLLAQAEAFVNGLYYWTWADVLTAVKSCEPFAAAADASGLLERLISALFSKITASPETPTAVAAVGTPNRSSSSCSSSPDTVGFGRSSSTKTPESMRPCVGREWWFDDMTSLSPQTIEKAMRVLGCYGIENKNLILTRFLLHYLRAATRRPAMALCKEGTLAGLADTAVHGVALVGGTAFSCRGLFWVLRIVSAVGLSKECRHKLERLMGLMLDHATLDDLLVSGDDGGVYDVNLVMRLVRVFVGSEEEADAPSQRMRKVGRLIDKYLGEISPDHSLKVSKFLAVAKSLPDSARDCYDGVYRALDIYLESHPALSLEERTALCRCLNYEKLTLEACKDLAKNRRIPPGVAVQALASQQCKLQISKPAATAKDGRANPSSRTPRRARTRSASVDLDGGSDEKELLRLNLQRMQSRVVELERACKEMKGQMSKMAKGKSSLGAASCHQTGGRGLPRLC
;
A
#
# COMPACT_ATOMS: atom_id res chain seq x y z
N MET A 1 46.86 -26.12 -20.79
CA MET A 1 46.16 -26.22 -19.49
C MET A 1 47.12 -26.21 -18.29
N CYS A 2 47.91 -27.26 -18.00
CA CYS A 2 48.82 -27.29 -16.83
C CYS A 2 49.94 -26.22 -16.83
N ALA A 3 50.24 -25.66 -18.01
CA ALA A 3 51.13 -24.51 -18.13
C ALA A 3 50.53 -23.24 -17.50
N PHE A 4 49.20 -23.12 -17.46
CA PHE A 4 48.48 -21.93 -16.98
C PHE A 4 47.79 -22.13 -15.63
N SER A 5 47.49 -23.37 -15.21
CA SER A 5 46.81 -23.65 -13.93
C SER A 5 47.71 -24.37 -12.94
N GLY A 6 47.88 -23.77 -11.76
CA GLY A 6 48.60 -24.37 -10.62
C GLY A 6 47.88 -25.61 -10.10
N ARG A 7 46.56 -25.51 -9.90
CA ARG A 7 45.74 -26.61 -9.40
C ARG A 7 45.76 -27.83 -10.31
N LEU A 8 45.55 -27.66 -11.62
CA LEU A 8 45.60 -28.78 -12.57
C LEU A 8 46.99 -29.41 -12.64
N ARG A 9 48.05 -28.60 -12.59
CA ARG A 9 49.43 -29.10 -12.55
C ARG A 9 49.64 -30.00 -11.33
N THR A 10 49.12 -29.62 -10.17
CA THR A 10 49.20 -30.40 -8.93
C THR A 10 48.36 -31.69 -9.03
N MET A 11 47.11 -31.60 -9.49
CA MET A 11 46.23 -32.76 -9.67
C MET A 11 46.84 -33.79 -10.63
N VAL A 12 47.35 -33.36 -11.79
CA VAL A 12 48.02 -34.24 -12.76
C VAL A 12 49.25 -34.91 -12.15
N LYS A 13 50.07 -34.18 -11.37
CA LYS A 13 51.23 -34.77 -10.69
C LYS A 13 50.81 -35.83 -9.66
N GLN A 14 49.71 -35.62 -8.94
CA GLN A 14 49.20 -36.58 -7.97
C GLN A 14 48.65 -37.84 -8.63
N GLU A 15 47.85 -37.69 -9.69
CA GLU A 15 47.27 -38.84 -10.42
C GLU A 15 48.35 -39.65 -11.13
N LYS A 16 49.37 -39.01 -11.70
CA LYS A 16 50.53 -39.71 -12.28
C LYS A 16 51.33 -40.53 -11.25
N LYS A 17 51.29 -40.17 -9.97
CA LYS A 17 51.92 -40.95 -8.90
C LYS A 17 51.09 -42.16 -8.48
N LYS A 18 49.78 -42.12 -8.69
CA LYS A 18 48.83 -43.19 -8.30
C LYS A 18 48.55 -44.18 -9.44
N ALA A 19 48.58 -43.73 -10.69
CA ALA A 19 48.22 -44.54 -11.85
C ALA A 19 49.35 -45.51 -12.26
N SER A 20 48.99 -46.79 -12.44
CA SER A 20 49.80 -47.77 -13.18
C SER A 20 49.85 -47.37 -14.66
N ARG A 21 50.99 -47.62 -15.33
CA ARG A 21 51.42 -47.07 -16.64
C ARG A 21 50.46 -47.27 -17.85
N LYS A 22 49.30 -47.92 -17.69
CA LYS A 22 48.40 -48.32 -18.78
C LYS A 22 46.99 -47.70 -18.73
N GLU A 23 46.60 -46.99 -17.67
CA GLU A 23 45.27 -46.36 -17.60
C GLU A 23 45.30 -44.89 -18.05
N ALA A 24 44.22 -44.45 -18.70
CA ALA A 24 44.04 -43.05 -19.07
C ALA A 24 43.86 -42.18 -17.82
N LEU A 25 44.63 -41.10 -17.70
CA LEU A 25 44.52 -40.15 -16.59
C LEU A 25 43.16 -39.44 -16.65
N SER A 26 42.34 -39.62 -15.62
CA SER A 26 41.04 -38.96 -15.46
C SER A 26 41.09 -37.99 -14.29
N ILE A 27 40.67 -36.74 -14.51
CA ILE A 27 40.64 -35.69 -13.48
C ILE A 27 39.21 -35.19 -13.36
N ARG A 28 38.66 -35.28 -12.14
CA ARG A 28 37.34 -34.75 -11.81
C ARG A 28 37.46 -33.39 -11.13
N LEU A 29 36.86 -32.37 -11.73
CA LEU A 29 36.70 -31.04 -11.14
C LEU A 29 35.29 -30.94 -10.58
N ALA A 30 35.13 -31.21 -9.27
CA ALA A 30 33.85 -30.98 -8.59
C ALA A 30 33.60 -29.48 -8.40
N ASP A 31 32.35 -29.05 -8.52
CA ASP A 31 31.88 -27.68 -8.23
C ASP A 31 32.64 -26.59 -8.99
N PHE A 32 33.03 -26.87 -10.23
CA PHE A 32 33.67 -25.88 -11.09
C PHE A 32 32.73 -24.70 -11.34
N PRO A 33 33.16 -23.43 -11.16
CA PRO A 33 32.33 -22.26 -11.41
C PRO A 33 31.75 -22.26 -12.83
N GLY A 34 30.42 -22.17 -12.96
CA GLY A 34 29.70 -22.24 -14.24
C GLY A 34 29.79 -23.59 -14.97
N GLY A 35 30.21 -24.65 -14.28
CA GLY A 35 30.21 -26.01 -14.80
C GLY A 35 31.01 -26.18 -16.10
N ALA A 36 30.40 -26.86 -17.07
CA ALA A 36 31.05 -27.14 -18.36
C ALA A 36 31.35 -25.87 -19.17
N GLU A 37 30.45 -24.88 -19.13
CA GLU A 37 30.62 -23.62 -19.86
C GLU A 37 31.81 -22.82 -19.30
N GLY A 38 31.92 -22.71 -17.97
CA GLY A 38 33.08 -22.07 -17.35
C GLY A 38 34.38 -22.75 -17.71
N PHE A 39 34.41 -24.09 -17.69
CA PHE A 39 35.60 -24.85 -18.04
C PHE A 39 35.98 -24.66 -19.51
N GLU A 40 35.00 -24.63 -20.41
CA GLU A 40 35.20 -24.39 -21.83
C GLU A 40 35.87 -23.03 -22.09
N LEU A 41 35.38 -21.97 -21.43
CA LEU A 41 35.97 -20.63 -21.56
C LEU A 41 37.44 -20.59 -21.10
N VAL A 42 37.76 -21.24 -19.98
CA VAL A 42 39.15 -21.36 -19.52
C VAL A 42 40.00 -22.21 -20.48
N ALA A 43 39.43 -23.28 -21.04
CA ALA A 43 40.12 -24.09 -22.03
C ALA A 43 40.45 -23.26 -23.27
N ARG A 44 39.51 -22.46 -23.79
CA ARG A 44 39.77 -21.53 -24.90
C ARG A 44 40.93 -20.58 -24.59
N PHE A 45 40.97 -19.97 -23.41
CA PHE A 45 42.10 -19.16 -22.97
C PHE A 45 43.43 -19.93 -23.02
N CYS A 46 43.45 -21.15 -22.46
CA CYS A 46 44.65 -21.97 -22.36
C CYS A 46 45.15 -22.46 -23.74
N TYR A 47 44.25 -22.78 -24.66
CA TYR A 47 44.60 -23.26 -25.99
C TYR A 47 44.84 -22.12 -26.99
N ASN A 48 44.42 -20.90 -26.66
CA ASN A 48 44.68 -19.69 -27.44
C ASN A 48 45.86 -18.89 -26.86
N ASN A 49 46.90 -19.58 -26.36
CA ASN A 49 48.13 -19.00 -25.83
C ASN A 49 47.91 -17.90 -24.78
N GLY A 50 46.96 -18.09 -23.87
CA GLY A 50 46.69 -17.14 -22.79
C GLY A 50 45.97 -15.87 -23.23
N ARG A 51 45.16 -15.93 -24.29
CA ARG A 51 44.39 -14.79 -24.80
C ARG A 51 42.90 -15.11 -24.86
N ILE A 52 42.08 -14.25 -24.28
CA ILE A 52 40.62 -14.28 -24.39
C ILE A 52 40.07 -12.86 -24.36
N LEU A 53 38.99 -12.61 -25.10
CA LEU A 53 38.30 -11.33 -25.05
C LEU A 53 37.46 -11.27 -23.76
N LEU A 54 37.81 -10.36 -22.86
CA LEU A 54 37.04 -10.08 -21.66
C LEU A 54 35.91 -9.08 -21.96
N CYS A 55 34.73 -9.37 -21.47
CA CYS A 55 33.57 -8.49 -21.51
C CYS A 55 32.75 -8.63 -20.21
N PRO A 56 31.86 -7.68 -19.91
CA PRO A 56 31.09 -7.69 -18.65
C PRO A 56 30.29 -8.99 -18.41
N SER A 57 29.82 -9.67 -19.46
CA SER A 57 29.03 -10.90 -19.33
C SER A 57 29.85 -12.17 -19.08
N ASN A 58 31.11 -12.24 -19.54
CA ASN A 58 31.95 -13.44 -19.36
C ASN A 58 33.00 -13.28 -18.25
N LEU A 59 33.32 -12.04 -17.87
CA LEU A 59 34.35 -11.73 -16.91
C LEU A 59 34.10 -12.40 -15.56
N PRO A 60 32.91 -12.36 -14.95
CA PRO A 60 32.76 -12.91 -13.61
C PRO A 60 32.97 -14.42 -13.55
N LEU A 61 32.53 -15.13 -14.60
CA LEU A 61 32.75 -16.56 -14.72
C LEU A 61 34.25 -16.88 -14.89
N LEU A 62 34.93 -16.17 -15.80
CA LEU A 62 36.37 -16.33 -16.04
C LEU A 62 37.21 -16.01 -14.80
N HIS A 63 36.86 -14.95 -14.07
CA HIS A 63 37.51 -14.59 -12.82
C HIS A 63 37.35 -15.70 -11.78
N CYS A 64 36.13 -16.17 -11.53
CA CYS A 64 35.87 -17.24 -10.56
C CYS A 64 36.59 -18.54 -10.95
N ALA A 65 36.57 -18.88 -12.23
CA ALA A 65 37.24 -20.07 -12.76
C ALA A 65 38.77 -19.96 -12.65
N ALA A 66 39.34 -18.78 -12.90
CA ALA A 66 40.77 -18.50 -12.74
C ALA A 66 41.21 -18.61 -11.27
N VAL A 67 40.41 -18.09 -10.33
CA VAL A 67 40.63 -18.27 -8.89
C VAL A 67 40.58 -19.76 -8.53
N PHE A 68 39.54 -20.48 -8.97
CA PHE A 68 39.37 -21.91 -8.67
C PHE A 68 40.53 -22.77 -9.18
N LEU A 69 41.12 -22.41 -10.33
CA LEU A 69 42.21 -23.14 -10.97
C LEU A 69 43.61 -22.64 -10.60
N GLU A 70 43.71 -21.64 -9.72
CA GLU A 70 44.97 -21.01 -9.33
C GLU A 70 45.75 -20.53 -10.58
N MET A 71 45.08 -19.79 -11.46
CA MET A 71 45.66 -19.23 -12.68
C MET A 71 46.32 -17.86 -12.41
N THR A 72 47.33 -17.87 -11.55
CA THR A 72 48.05 -16.68 -11.08
C THR A 72 49.31 -16.39 -11.90
N GLU A 73 49.90 -15.22 -11.67
CA GLU A 73 51.20 -14.82 -12.26
C GLU A 73 52.36 -15.73 -11.85
N GLU A 74 52.25 -16.40 -10.70
CA GLU A 74 53.26 -17.37 -10.23
C GLU A 74 53.36 -18.59 -11.15
N VAL A 75 52.28 -18.90 -11.87
CA VAL A 75 52.21 -20.06 -12.76
C VAL A 75 52.66 -19.71 -14.18
N CYS A 76 52.23 -18.55 -14.67
CA CYS A 76 52.51 -18.04 -16.01
C CYS A 76 52.37 -16.51 -15.99
N ALA A 77 53.22 -15.76 -16.70
CA ALA A 77 53.09 -14.31 -16.79
C ALA A 77 51.85 -13.90 -17.60
N CYS A 78 51.20 -12.81 -17.20
CA CYS A 78 49.94 -12.31 -17.74
C CYS A 78 48.85 -13.40 -17.81
N ASN A 79 48.66 -14.14 -16.72
CA ASN A 79 47.68 -15.22 -16.64
C ASN A 79 46.24 -14.68 -16.53
N LEU A 80 45.27 -15.60 -16.61
CA LEU A 80 43.85 -15.25 -16.67
C LEU A 80 43.39 -14.43 -15.46
N LEU A 81 43.85 -14.76 -14.25
CA LEU A 81 43.42 -14.01 -13.06
C LEU A 81 43.89 -12.56 -13.12
N ALA A 82 45.16 -12.31 -13.48
CA ALA A 82 45.70 -10.96 -13.59
C ALA A 82 45.02 -10.16 -14.71
N GLN A 83 44.74 -10.79 -15.85
CA GLN A 83 43.97 -10.15 -16.93
C GLN A 83 42.55 -9.78 -16.47
N ALA A 84 41.88 -10.68 -15.75
CA ALA A 84 40.56 -10.44 -15.21
C ALA A 84 40.56 -9.33 -14.15
N GLU A 85 41.52 -9.33 -13.22
CA GLU A 85 41.67 -8.28 -12.19
C GLU A 85 41.96 -6.92 -12.81
N ALA A 86 42.84 -6.84 -13.81
CA ALA A 86 43.10 -5.61 -14.55
C ALA A 86 41.82 -5.06 -15.20
N PHE A 87 40.98 -5.94 -15.76
CA PHE A 87 39.70 -5.57 -16.35
C PHE A 87 38.68 -5.11 -15.29
N VAL A 88 38.64 -5.75 -14.12
CA VAL A 88 37.82 -5.33 -12.96
C VAL A 88 38.28 -3.99 -12.39
N ASN A 89 39.59 -3.69 -12.39
CA ASN A 89 40.10 -2.38 -11.97
C ASN A 89 39.59 -1.24 -12.87
N GLY A 90 39.15 -1.55 -14.09
CA GLY A 90 38.47 -0.63 -14.99
C GLY A 90 36.99 -0.36 -14.70
N LEU A 91 36.41 -0.92 -13.62
CA LEU A 91 34.98 -0.82 -13.28
C LEU A 91 34.42 0.61 -13.25
N TYR A 92 35.27 1.59 -12.89
CA TYR A 92 34.88 2.99 -12.88
C TYR A 92 34.32 3.45 -14.25
N TYR A 93 34.97 3.02 -15.34
CA TYR A 93 34.65 3.41 -16.71
C TYR A 93 33.49 2.63 -17.35
N TRP A 94 32.99 1.60 -16.68
CA TRP A 94 31.90 0.79 -17.23
C TRP A 94 30.58 1.55 -17.25
N THR A 95 29.70 1.22 -18.19
CA THR A 95 28.34 1.77 -18.17
C THR A 95 27.51 1.10 -17.06
N TRP A 96 26.36 1.70 -16.71
CA TRP A 96 25.39 1.05 -15.82
C TRP A 96 24.98 -0.34 -16.32
N ALA A 97 24.70 -0.45 -17.62
CA ALA A 97 24.29 -1.70 -18.25
C ALA A 97 25.38 -2.78 -18.18
N ASP A 98 26.66 -2.40 -18.32
CA ASP A 98 27.79 -3.32 -18.21
C ASP A 98 27.89 -3.90 -16.79
N VAL A 99 27.84 -3.05 -15.77
CA VAL A 99 27.93 -3.50 -14.37
C VAL A 99 26.73 -4.37 -14.01
N LEU A 100 25.52 -4.00 -14.44
CA LEU A 100 24.31 -4.78 -14.20
C LEU A 100 24.38 -6.16 -14.88
N THR A 101 24.88 -6.20 -16.11
CA THR A 101 25.11 -7.45 -16.85
C THR A 101 26.10 -8.35 -16.12
N ALA A 102 27.19 -7.79 -15.61
CA ALA A 102 28.16 -8.55 -14.83
C ALA A 102 27.58 -9.10 -13.53
N VAL A 103 26.85 -8.29 -12.75
CA VAL A 103 26.18 -8.76 -11.52
C VAL A 103 25.19 -9.89 -11.82
N LYS A 104 24.40 -9.75 -12.88
CA LYS A 104 23.46 -10.80 -13.29
C LYS A 104 24.16 -12.08 -13.74
N SER A 105 25.30 -11.97 -14.42
CA SER A 105 26.07 -13.14 -14.86
C SER A 105 26.64 -13.95 -13.69
N CYS A 106 26.78 -13.37 -12.49
CA CYS A 106 27.24 -14.08 -11.29
C CYS A 106 26.21 -15.08 -10.73
N GLU A 107 24.92 -14.94 -11.04
CA GLU A 107 23.84 -15.69 -10.39
C GLU A 107 23.98 -17.22 -10.45
N PRO A 108 24.37 -17.84 -11.59
CA PRO A 108 24.54 -19.30 -11.67
C PRO A 108 25.68 -19.86 -10.80
N PHE A 109 26.62 -19.02 -10.38
CA PHE A 109 27.79 -19.39 -9.58
C PHE A 109 28.01 -18.43 -8.40
N ALA A 110 26.91 -17.93 -7.83
CA ALA A 110 26.93 -16.87 -6.82
C ALA A 110 27.85 -17.19 -5.62
N ALA A 111 27.91 -18.44 -5.18
CA ALA A 111 28.79 -18.86 -4.08
C ALA A 111 30.28 -18.67 -4.40
N ALA A 112 30.71 -19.01 -5.63
CA ALA A 112 32.09 -18.80 -6.07
C ALA A 112 32.39 -17.30 -6.28
N ALA A 113 31.43 -16.56 -6.84
CA ALA A 113 31.55 -15.12 -7.03
C ALA A 113 31.68 -14.37 -5.69
N ASP A 114 30.92 -14.80 -4.68
CA ASP A 114 30.99 -14.22 -3.33
C ASP A 114 32.30 -14.57 -2.62
N ALA A 115 32.72 -15.84 -2.66
CA ALA A 115 33.99 -16.27 -2.08
C ALA A 115 35.22 -15.56 -2.69
N SER A 116 35.13 -15.13 -3.95
CA SER A 116 36.18 -14.36 -4.62
C SER A 116 36.17 -12.86 -4.32
N GLY A 117 35.15 -12.34 -3.61
CA GLY A 117 34.96 -10.90 -3.39
C GLY A 117 34.58 -10.10 -4.64
N LEU A 118 34.42 -10.73 -5.80
CA LEU A 118 34.06 -10.05 -7.04
C LEU A 118 32.63 -9.51 -7.00
N LEU A 119 31.69 -10.32 -6.49
CA LEU A 119 30.27 -9.92 -6.42
C LEU A 119 30.09 -8.63 -5.60
N GLU A 120 30.79 -8.52 -4.47
CA GLU A 120 30.75 -7.33 -3.61
C GLU A 120 31.30 -6.08 -4.30
N ARG A 121 32.41 -6.21 -5.06
CA ARG A 121 32.97 -5.12 -5.86
C ARG A 121 32.01 -4.65 -6.95
N LEU A 122 31.36 -5.59 -7.65
CA LEU A 122 30.38 -5.27 -8.69
C LEU A 122 29.14 -4.58 -8.13
N ILE A 123 28.61 -5.06 -7.00
CA ILE A 123 27.49 -4.45 -6.30
C ILE A 123 27.85 -3.03 -5.82
N SER A 124 29.03 -2.86 -5.22
CA SER A 124 29.52 -1.54 -4.80
C SER A 124 29.63 -0.57 -5.97
N ALA A 125 30.05 -1.06 -7.15
CA ALA A 125 30.10 -0.27 -8.38
C ALA A 125 28.71 0.10 -8.93
N LEU A 126 27.68 -0.74 -8.76
CA LEU A 126 26.29 -0.37 -9.09
C LEU A 126 25.84 0.81 -8.22
N PHE A 127 26.04 0.71 -6.92
CA PHE A 127 25.57 1.75 -6.00
C PHE A 127 26.36 3.05 -6.11
N SER A 128 27.66 3.00 -6.37
CA SER A 128 28.44 4.21 -6.63
C SER A 128 27.89 4.97 -7.84
N LYS A 129 27.46 4.27 -8.90
CA LYS A 129 26.80 4.87 -10.07
C LYS A 129 25.42 5.44 -9.75
N ILE A 130 24.63 4.79 -8.88
CA ILE A 130 23.35 5.34 -8.40
C ILE A 130 23.58 6.66 -7.65
N THR A 131 24.59 6.72 -6.78
CA THR A 131 24.89 7.95 -6.01
C THR A 131 25.57 9.04 -6.84
N ALA A 132 26.31 8.67 -7.88
CA ALA A 132 27.07 9.58 -8.74
C ALA A 132 26.23 10.21 -9.87
N SER A 133 24.96 9.84 -10.02
CA SER A 133 24.06 10.43 -11.01
C SER A 133 23.24 11.56 -10.36
N PRO A 134 23.52 12.85 -10.66
CA PRO A 134 22.64 13.94 -10.33
C PRO A 134 21.80 14.29 -11.57
N GLU A 135 20.90 13.40 -12.00
CA GLU A 135 19.78 13.80 -12.85
C GLU A 135 18.50 13.78 -12.00
N THR A 136 18.26 14.94 -11.41
CA THR A 136 17.06 15.28 -10.64
C THR A 136 15.81 15.31 -11.54
N PRO A 137 14.68 14.77 -11.07
CA PRO A 137 13.38 15.39 -11.30
C PRO A 137 13.13 16.37 -10.15
N THR A 138 12.99 17.64 -10.54
CA THR A 138 12.62 18.80 -9.73
C THR A 138 11.48 18.52 -8.75
N ALA A 139 11.79 18.62 -7.45
CA ALA A 139 10.83 18.92 -6.40
C ALA A 139 11.30 20.21 -5.70
N VAL A 140 10.90 21.35 -6.24
CA VAL A 140 10.88 22.62 -5.50
C VAL A 140 9.43 23.07 -5.41
N ALA A 141 8.93 23.08 -4.19
CA ALA A 141 7.64 23.64 -3.84
C ALA A 141 7.65 25.17 -4.04
N ALA A 142 6.50 25.65 -4.53
CA ALA A 142 5.95 27.00 -4.50
C ALA A 142 6.81 28.15 -3.91
N VAL A 143 7.03 29.22 -4.69
CA VAL A 143 6.53 30.59 -4.43
C VAL A 143 6.58 31.41 -5.75
N GLY A 144 5.42 31.92 -6.17
CA GLY A 144 5.21 33.25 -6.80
C GLY A 144 5.88 33.65 -8.14
N THR A 145 5.12 33.53 -9.24
CA THR A 145 4.93 34.49 -10.37
C THR A 145 6.14 34.95 -11.25
N PRO A 146 5.92 35.52 -12.46
CA PRO A 146 5.05 35.06 -13.55
C PRO A 146 5.74 35.08 -14.95
N ASN A 147 5.12 34.37 -15.89
CA ASN A 147 5.00 34.73 -17.32
C ASN A 147 6.21 34.61 -18.28
N ARG A 148 6.09 33.67 -19.25
CA ARG A 148 5.96 33.87 -20.72
C ARG A 148 6.46 32.58 -21.42
N SER A 149 5.55 31.75 -21.96
CA SER A 149 5.03 31.79 -23.35
C SER A 149 6.19 31.70 -24.36
N SER A 150 6.34 30.71 -25.24
CA SER A 150 5.39 30.05 -26.16
C SER A 150 6.21 28.94 -26.88
N SER A 151 5.68 27.88 -27.49
CA SER A 151 4.79 27.92 -28.64
C SER A 151 4.12 26.58 -28.92
N SER A 152 2.93 26.71 -29.49
CA SER A 152 1.95 25.71 -29.90
C SER A 152 2.29 25.06 -31.23
N CYS A 153 1.82 23.83 -31.44
CA CYS A 153 1.25 23.43 -32.72
C CYS A 153 0.04 22.52 -32.50
N SER A 154 -1.11 22.99 -32.99
CA SER A 154 -2.38 22.29 -33.10
C SER A 154 -2.46 21.59 -34.46
N SER A 155 -3.03 20.39 -34.52
CA SER A 155 -4.15 20.01 -35.41
C SER A 155 -4.36 18.49 -35.44
N SER A 156 -5.62 18.07 -35.29
CA SER A 156 -6.16 16.81 -35.87
C SER A 156 -7.05 17.21 -37.07
N PRO A 157 -7.50 16.31 -37.98
CA PRO A 157 -8.56 15.32 -37.66
C PRO A 157 -8.62 14.00 -38.48
N ASP A 158 -9.40 13.04 -37.94
CA ASP A 158 -10.23 11.95 -38.54
C ASP A 158 -9.60 10.86 -39.46
N THR A 159 -9.96 9.55 -39.46
CA THR A 159 -11.29 8.90 -39.39
C THR A 159 -11.23 7.34 -39.17
N VAL A 160 -12.24 6.82 -38.45
CA VAL A 160 -12.90 5.47 -38.38
C VAL A 160 -12.16 4.12 -38.19
N GLY A 161 -12.54 3.46 -37.09
CA GLY A 161 -12.60 2.00 -36.91
C GLY A 161 -13.48 1.63 -35.70
N PHE A 162 -14.70 1.14 -35.96
CA PHE A 162 -15.71 0.77 -34.94
C PHE A 162 -15.31 -0.50 -34.16
N GLY A 163 -15.39 -0.46 -32.83
CA GLY A 163 -15.35 -1.63 -31.96
C GLY A 163 -15.99 -1.35 -30.61
N ARG A 164 -17.21 -1.88 -30.40
CA ARG A 164 -17.92 -1.84 -29.11
C ARG A 164 -17.07 -2.49 -28.01
N SER A 165 -16.92 -1.81 -26.88
CA SER A 165 -16.81 -2.47 -25.57
C SER A 165 -17.22 -1.52 -24.45
N SER A 166 -18.21 -1.97 -23.69
CA SER A 166 -18.64 -1.43 -22.41
C SER A 166 -17.47 -1.43 -21.43
N SER A 167 -16.96 -0.25 -21.05
CA SER A 167 -16.09 -0.09 -19.89
C SER A 167 -16.80 0.76 -18.84
N THR A 168 -17.23 0.08 -17.76
CA THR A 168 -17.31 0.68 -16.44
C THR A 168 -15.95 1.31 -16.16
N LYS A 169 -15.92 2.64 -16.08
CA LYS A 169 -14.72 3.41 -15.75
C LYS A 169 -14.18 2.93 -14.40
N THR A 170 -13.12 2.14 -14.43
CA THR A 170 -12.24 1.98 -13.27
C THR A 170 -11.66 3.36 -12.94
N PRO A 171 -11.75 3.84 -11.70
CA PRO A 171 -11.10 5.10 -11.36
C PRO A 171 -9.59 4.90 -11.39
N GLU A 172 -8.92 5.60 -12.30
CA GLU A 172 -7.49 5.88 -12.23
C GLU A 172 -7.19 6.66 -10.94
N SER A 173 -7.05 5.94 -9.83
CA SER A 173 -6.48 6.44 -8.57
C SER A 173 -5.72 5.30 -7.87
N MET A 174 -4.76 4.75 -8.60
CA MET A 174 -3.77 3.80 -8.10
C MET A 174 -2.36 4.27 -8.53
N ARG A 175 -1.97 5.47 -8.10
CA ARG A 175 -0.54 5.79 -7.96
C ARG A 175 -0.24 5.86 -6.46
N PRO A 176 0.24 4.77 -5.84
CA PRO A 176 0.88 4.86 -4.54
C PRO A 176 2.11 5.75 -4.67
N CYS A 177 2.45 6.46 -3.59
CA CYS A 177 3.49 7.46 -3.45
C CYS A 177 4.93 6.96 -3.69
N VAL A 178 5.21 6.38 -4.85
CA VAL A 178 6.56 5.95 -5.25
C VAL A 178 6.91 6.73 -6.51
N GLY A 179 7.48 7.94 -6.33
CA GLY A 179 8.36 8.50 -7.34
C GLY A 179 9.39 7.41 -7.70
N ARG A 180 9.38 7.00 -8.97
CA ARG A 180 10.16 5.86 -9.42
C ARG A 180 11.53 6.39 -9.80
N GLU A 181 12.56 5.94 -9.08
CA GLU A 181 13.93 6.19 -9.54
C GLU A 181 14.17 5.43 -10.84
N TRP A 182 15.01 5.99 -11.70
CA TRP A 182 15.29 5.44 -13.03
C TRP A 182 15.81 3.99 -12.98
N TRP A 183 16.53 3.61 -11.92
CA TRP A 183 17.20 2.32 -11.78
C TRP A 183 16.32 1.20 -11.20
N PHE A 184 15.13 1.52 -10.68
CA PHE A 184 14.30 0.52 -9.97
C PHE A 184 13.95 -0.66 -10.87
N ASP A 185 13.48 -0.40 -12.09
CA ASP A 185 13.02 -1.45 -13.01
C ASP A 185 14.16 -2.35 -13.46
N ASP A 186 15.34 -1.79 -13.73
CA ASP A 186 16.55 -2.52 -14.12
C ASP A 186 16.97 -3.53 -13.05
N MET A 187 16.94 -3.10 -11.78
CA MET A 187 17.29 -3.95 -10.64
C MET A 187 16.25 -5.04 -10.36
N THR A 188 15.01 -4.93 -10.84
CA THR A 188 14.02 -6.02 -10.74
C THR A 188 14.35 -7.24 -11.59
N SER A 189 15.35 -7.14 -12.46
CA SER A 189 15.84 -8.29 -13.24
C SER A 189 16.75 -9.23 -12.46
N LEU A 190 17.23 -8.80 -11.28
CA LEU A 190 18.12 -9.56 -10.40
C LEU A 190 17.34 -10.48 -9.46
N SER A 191 17.97 -11.60 -9.10
CA SER A 191 17.44 -12.59 -8.17
C SER A 191 17.29 -12.04 -6.75
N PRO A 192 16.40 -12.61 -5.92
CA PRO A 192 16.24 -12.16 -4.54
C PRO A 192 17.52 -12.29 -3.72
N GLN A 193 18.33 -13.31 -3.98
CA GLN A 193 19.61 -13.52 -3.29
C GLN A 193 20.61 -12.41 -3.61
N THR A 194 20.63 -11.98 -4.87
CA THR A 194 21.46 -10.85 -5.32
C THR A 194 21.02 -9.55 -4.64
N ILE A 195 19.70 -9.29 -4.57
CA ILE A 195 19.17 -8.10 -3.87
C ILE A 195 19.46 -8.17 -2.37
N GLU A 196 19.28 -9.32 -1.73
CA GLU A 196 19.59 -9.52 -0.31
C GLU A 196 21.08 -9.27 -0.02
N LYS A 197 21.98 -9.80 -0.86
CA LYS A 197 23.41 -9.50 -0.79
C LYS A 197 23.68 -8.01 -0.98
N ALA A 198 23.03 -7.37 -1.94
CA ALA A 198 23.18 -5.94 -2.20
C ALA A 198 22.79 -5.09 -0.99
N MET A 199 21.67 -5.40 -0.32
CA MET A 199 21.26 -4.73 0.91
C MET A 199 22.27 -4.92 2.04
N ARG A 200 22.92 -6.10 2.14
CA ARG A 200 23.96 -6.37 3.14
C ARG A 200 25.25 -5.60 2.88
N VAL A 201 25.72 -5.57 1.63
CA VAL A 201 26.92 -4.81 1.24
C VAL A 201 26.74 -3.31 1.56
N LEU A 202 25.52 -2.82 1.44
CA LEU A 202 25.16 -1.44 1.81
C LEU A 202 24.94 -1.19 3.31
N GLY A 203 24.99 -2.21 4.17
CA GLY A 203 24.63 -2.06 5.59
C GLY A 203 23.19 -1.58 5.79
N CYS A 204 22.28 -2.00 4.91
CA CYS A 204 20.87 -1.61 4.90
C CYS A 204 19.93 -2.83 4.98
N TYR A 205 20.42 -3.95 5.53
CA TYR A 205 19.62 -5.18 5.67
C TYR A 205 18.99 -5.28 7.07
N GLY A 206 17.76 -5.78 7.16
CA GLY A 206 17.02 -5.90 8.40
C GLY A 206 16.82 -4.55 9.12
N ILE A 207 17.18 -4.50 10.40
CA ILE A 207 17.01 -3.33 11.28
C ILE A 207 17.88 -2.13 10.89
N GLU A 208 18.91 -2.34 10.08
CA GLU A 208 19.86 -1.30 9.68
C GLU A 208 19.31 -0.41 8.56
N ASN A 209 18.23 -0.83 7.90
CA ASN A 209 17.62 -0.09 6.81
C ASN A 209 17.01 1.25 7.26
N LYS A 210 17.79 2.32 7.18
CA LYS A 210 17.35 3.70 7.45
C LYS A 210 17.09 4.50 6.17
N ASN A 211 17.33 3.92 5.00
CA ASN A 211 17.30 4.63 3.73
C ASN A 211 15.92 4.52 3.07
N LEU A 212 15.24 5.67 2.93
CA LEU A 212 13.89 5.72 2.34
C LEU A 212 13.87 5.31 0.86
N ILE A 213 14.91 5.64 0.09
CA ILE A 213 15.01 5.30 -1.33
C ILE A 213 15.11 3.78 -1.48
N LEU A 214 15.99 3.15 -0.70
CA LEU A 214 16.14 1.69 -0.69
C LEU A 214 14.88 1.00 -0.16
N THR A 215 14.21 1.57 0.82
CA THR A 215 12.91 1.08 1.31
C THR A 215 11.85 1.10 0.20
N ARG A 216 11.76 2.19 -0.56
CA ARG A 216 10.86 2.32 -1.71
C ARG A 216 11.22 1.35 -2.84
N PHE A 217 12.52 1.15 -3.07
CA PHE A 217 13.02 0.14 -4.00
C PHE A 217 12.58 -1.26 -3.58
N LEU A 218 12.78 -1.65 -2.32
CA LEU A 218 12.36 -2.97 -1.83
C LEU A 218 10.85 -3.19 -1.99
N LEU A 219 10.03 -2.19 -1.69
CA LEU A 219 8.58 -2.29 -1.89
C LEU A 219 8.20 -2.45 -3.38
N HIS A 220 8.90 -1.75 -4.27
CA HIS A 220 8.74 -1.91 -5.73
C HIS A 220 9.17 -3.31 -6.18
N TYR A 221 10.33 -3.78 -5.71
CA TYR A 221 10.88 -5.10 -6.01
C TYR A 221 9.93 -6.21 -5.54
N LEU A 222 9.44 -6.16 -4.30
CA LEU A 222 8.51 -7.15 -3.74
C LEU A 222 7.17 -7.17 -4.50
N ARG A 223 6.68 -6.01 -4.93
CA ARG A 223 5.50 -5.91 -5.79
C ARG A 223 5.74 -6.51 -7.18
N ALA A 224 6.93 -6.34 -7.75
CA ALA A 224 7.29 -6.95 -9.03
C ALA A 224 7.44 -8.48 -8.90
N ALA A 225 8.05 -8.94 -7.81
CA ALA A 225 8.27 -10.35 -7.51
C ALA A 225 6.95 -11.11 -7.32
N THR A 226 6.00 -10.55 -6.56
CA THR A 226 4.66 -11.16 -6.33
C THR A 226 3.82 -11.32 -7.59
N ARG A 227 4.13 -10.61 -8.68
CA ARG A 227 3.44 -10.73 -9.97
C ARG A 227 4.05 -11.79 -10.89
N ARG A 228 5.24 -12.31 -10.56
CA ARG A 228 5.97 -13.27 -11.39
C ARG A 228 5.85 -14.67 -10.79
N PRO A 229 5.08 -15.60 -11.41
CA PRO A 229 4.96 -16.96 -10.89
C PRO A 229 6.30 -17.72 -10.86
N ALA A 230 7.26 -17.36 -11.73
CA ALA A 230 8.59 -17.96 -11.77
C ALA A 230 9.47 -17.68 -10.52
N MET A 231 9.20 -16.61 -9.77
CA MET A 231 9.92 -16.30 -8.53
C MET A 231 9.36 -17.00 -7.29
N ALA A 232 8.23 -17.73 -7.42
CA ALA A 232 7.65 -18.52 -6.34
C ALA A 232 8.50 -19.74 -5.94
N LEU A 233 9.47 -20.13 -6.78
CA LEU A 233 10.46 -21.17 -6.50
C LEU A 233 11.68 -20.67 -5.70
N CYS A 234 11.79 -19.35 -5.48
CA CYS A 234 12.84 -18.81 -4.63
C CYS A 234 12.62 -19.28 -3.18
N LYS A 235 13.73 -19.57 -2.47
CA LYS A 235 13.69 -19.93 -1.04
C LYS A 235 12.79 -18.94 -0.30
N GLU A 236 11.68 -19.45 0.22
CA GLU A 236 10.61 -18.70 0.86
C GLU A 236 11.14 -17.69 1.91
N GLY A 237 12.26 -18.02 2.57
CA GLY A 237 12.92 -17.16 3.55
C GLY A 237 13.60 -15.89 3.01
N THR A 238 14.12 -15.86 1.78
CA THR A 238 14.85 -14.67 1.27
C THR A 238 13.90 -13.51 1.01
N LEU A 239 12.79 -13.76 0.32
CA LEU A 239 11.82 -12.72 0.03
C LEU A 239 11.14 -12.22 1.33
N ALA A 240 10.89 -13.12 2.28
CA ALA A 240 10.45 -12.75 3.63
C ALA A 240 11.44 -11.82 4.34
N GLY A 241 12.75 -12.13 4.29
CA GLY A 241 13.80 -11.27 4.86
C GLY A 241 13.88 -9.89 4.22
N LEU A 242 13.66 -9.79 2.91
CA LEU A 242 13.56 -8.50 2.19
C LEU A 242 12.29 -7.74 2.58
N ALA A 243 11.16 -8.43 2.77
CA ALA A 243 9.92 -7.83 3.25
C ALA A 243 10.07 -7.26 4.66
N ASP A 244 10.70 -8.01 5.58
CA ASP A 244 11.02 -7.54 6.92
C ASP A 244 11.94 -6.31 6.87
N THR A 245 12.98 -6.33 6.04
CA THR A 245 13.88 -5.18 5.82
C THR A 245 13.14 -3.94 5.32
N ALA A 246 12.18 -4.11 4.40
CA ALA A 246 11.34 -3.02 3.92
C ALA A 246 10.45 -2.47 5.04
N VAL A 247 9.82 -3.34 5.85
CA VAL A 247 8.98 -2.92 6.97
C VAL A 247 9.79 -2.20 8.06
N HIS A 248 11.03 -2.60 8.32
CA HIS A 248 11.91 -1.84 9.22
C HIS A 248 12.15 -0.41 8.74
N GLY A 249 12.44 -0.23 7.45
CA GLY A 249 12.58 1.09 6.85
C GLY A 249 11.28 1.92 6.91
N VAL A 250 10.13 1.28 6.64
CA VAL A 250 8.81 1.92 6.80
C VAL A 250 8.56 2.30 8.26
N ALA A 251 8.91 1.45 9.22
CA ALA A 251 8.72 1.70 10.65
C ALA A 251 9.52 2.90 11.17
N LEU A 252 10.75 3.07 10.68
CA LEU A 252 11.63 4.16 11.09
C LEU A 252 11.19 5.52 10.52
N VAL A 253 10.57 5.55 9.34
CA VAL A 253 10.14 6.80 8.65
C VAL A 253 8.60 6.95 8.66
N GLY A 254 7.91 6.09 9.40
CA GLY A 254 6.50 5.73 9.20
C GLY A 254 5.43 6.74 9.59
N GLY A 255 5.80 7.95 10.01
CA GLY A 255 4.87 9.06 10.24
C GLY A 255 5.03 10.23 9.27
N THR A 256 6.14 10.31 8.54
CA THR A 256 6.48 11.47 7.70
C THR A 256 6.54 11.13 6.22
N ALA A 257 6.95 9.91 5.85
CA ALA A 257 7.13 9.52 4.46
C ALA A 257 5.97 8.72 3.84
N PHE A 258 5.15 8.06 4.67
CA PHE A 258 4.06 7.20 4.19
C PHE A 258 2.71 7.74 4.66
N SER A 259 1.75 7.81 3.73
CA SER A 259 0.35 8.09 4.07
C SER A 259 -0.32 6.84 4.66
N CYS A 260 -1.43 7.01 5.37
CA CYS A 260 -2.19 5.88 5.94
C CYS A 260 -2.57 4.85 4.84
N ARG A 261 -3.14 5.31 3.72
CA ARG A 261 -3.40 4.48 2.53
C ARG A 261 -2.14 3.79 1.97
N GLY A 262 -1.00 4.50 2.01
CA GLY A 262 0.30 3.94 1.67
C GLY A 262 0.70 2.76 2.55
N LEU A 263 0.46 2.83 3.88
CA LEU A 263 0.74 1.74 4.80
C LEU A 263 -0.15 0.51 4.55
N PHE A 264 -1.44 0.69 4.26
CA PHE A 264 -2.30 -0.42 3.84
C PHE A 264 -1.83 -1.06 2.53
N TRP A 265 -1.34 -0.26 1.59
CA TRP A 265 -0.74 -0.79 0.36
C TRP A 265 0.55 -1.57 0.64
N VAL A 266 1.40 -1.08 1.55
CA VAL A 266 2.59 -1.81 2.02
C VAL A 266 2.20 -3.14 2.62
N LEU A 267 1.23 -3.16 3.55
CA LEU A 267 0.73 -4.37 4.21
C LEU A 267 0.32 -5.43 3.18
N ARG A 268 -0.42 -5.03 2.14
CA ARG A 268 -0.85 -5.95 1.07
C ARG A 268 0.33 -6.57 0.32
N ILE A 269 1.40 -5.82 0.06
CA ILE A 269 2.58 -6.34 -0.65
C ILE A 269 3.36 -7.30 0.24
N VAL A 270 3.66 -6.90 1.47
CA VAL A 270 4.54 -7.67 2.34
C VAL A 270 3.85 -8.91 2.90
N SER A 271 2.53 -8.89 3.06
CA SER A 271 1.76 -10.06 3.50
C SER A 271 1.73 -11.16 2.45
N ALA A 272 1.73 -10.81 1.15
CA ALA A 272 1.78 -11.78 0.05
C ALA A 272 3.10 -12.56 -0.05
N VAL A 273 4.15 -12.10 0.64
CA VAL A 273 5.51 -12.64 0.58
C VAL A 273 5.90 -13.41 1.85
N GLY A 274 5.08 -13.34 2.90
CA GLY A 274 5.39 -13.94 4.20
C GLY A 274 6.18 -13.01 5.10
N LEU A 275 5.48 -12.11 5.81
CA LEU A 275 6.06 -11.18 6.77
C LEU A 275 6.23 -11.83 8.16
N SER A 276 7.34 -11.58 8.84
CA SER A 276 7.51 -12.05 10.23
C SER A 276 6.48 -11.42 11.17
N LYS A 277 6.16 -12.14 12.26
CA LYS A 277 5.21 -11.65 13.27
C LYS A 277 5.67 -10.32 13.85
N GLU A 278 6.96 -10.15 14.16
CA GLU A 278 7.46 -8.90 14.73
C GLU A 278 7.28 -7.70 13.78
N CYS A 279 7.66 -7.86 12.51
CA CYS A 279 7.50 -6.80 11.52
C CYS A 279 6.01 -6.49 11.27
N ARG A 280 5.14 -7.51 11.28
CA ARG A 280 3.69 -7.30 11.21
C ARG A 280 3.19 -6.41 12.34
N HIS A 281 3.57 -6.69 13.59
CA HIS A 281 3.17 -5.86 14.73
C HIS A 281 3.70 -4.43 14.62
N LYS A 282 4.94 -4.23 14.12
CA LYS A 282 5.49 -2.88 13.89
C LYS A 282 4.66 -2.10 12.86
N LEU A 283 4.31 -2.73 11.74
CA LEU A 283 3.51 -2.10 10.70
C LEU A 283 2.08 -1.81 11.19
N GLU A 284 1.44 -2.78 11.86
CA GLU A 284 0.11 -2.59 12.46
C GLU A 284 0.10 -1.50 13.52
N ARG A 285 1.17 -1.36 14.31
CA ARG A 285 1.30 -0.27 15.28
C ARG A 285 1.29 1.10 14.58
N LEU A 286 2.06 1.27 13.51
CA LEU A 286 2.04 2.52 12.72
C LEU A 286 0.65 2.81 12.13
N MET A 287 0.04 1.79 11.53
CA MET A 287 -1.29 1.92 10.94
C MET A 287 -2.34 2.29 11.99
N GLY A 288 -2.28 1.69 13.18
CA GLY A 288 -3.17 1.99 14.30
C GLY A 288 -3.00 3.43 14.78
N LEU A 289 -1.77 3.93 14.89
CA LEU A 289 -1.51 5.32 15.27
C LEU A 289 -2.04 6.35 14.26
N MET A 290 -2.20 5.96 12.99
CA MET A 290 -2.71 6.80 11.88
C MET A 290 -4.16 6.48 11.50
N LEU A 291 -4.91 5.74 12.33
CA LEU A 291 -6.23 5.23 11.97
C LEU A 291 -7.24 6.36 11.71
N ASP A 292 -7.06 7.53 12.31
CA ASP A 292 -7.86 8.72 12.04
C ASP A 292 -7.67 9.30 10.63
N HIS A 293 -6.62 8.91 9.91
CA HIS A 293 -6.41 9.26 8.50
C HIS A 293 -6.91 8.19 7.52
N ALA A 294 -7.39 7.04 8.01
CA ALA A 294 -7.88 5.96 7.17
C ALA A 294 -9.26 6.27 6.56
N THR A 295 -9.52 5.68 5.40
CA THR A 295 -10.83 5.63 4.76
C THR A 295 -11.45 4.25 4.90
N LEU A 296 -12.75 4.11 4.62
CA LEU A 296 -13.44 2.82 4.67
C LEU A 296 -12.75 1.79 3.77
N ASP A 297 -12.44 2.16 2.53
CA ASP A 297 -11.78 1.30 1.54
C ASP A 297 -10.42 0.76 2.01
N ASP A 298 -9.72 1.51 2.87
CA ASP A 298 -8.44 1.08 3.41
C ASP A 298 -8.63 -0.09 4.41
N LEU A 299 -9.71 -0.06 5.20
CA LEU A 299 -10.05 -1.11 6.18
C LEU A 299 -10.60 -2.39 5.53
N LEU A 300 -11.03 -2.34 4.28
CA LEU A 300 -11.54 -3.50 3.53
C LEU A 300 -10.38 -4.37 3.03
N VAL A 301 -9.66 -4.99 3.96
CA VAL A 301 -8.59 -5.96 3.71
C VAL A 301 -9.18 -7.36 3.75
N SER A 302 -8.85 -8.21 2.77
CA SER A 302 -9.32 -9.60 2.72
C SER A 302 -8.73 -10.44 3.84
N GLY A 303 -9.55 -11.31 4.44
CA GLY A 303 -9.12 -12.23 5.49
C GLY A 303 -8.61 -13.57 4.92
N ASP A 304 -7.64 -14.17 5.60
CA ASP A 304 -7.10 -15.50 5.28
C ASP A 304 -7.94 -16.63 5.91
N ASP A 305 -8.73 -16.31 6.94
CA ASP A 305 -9.49 -17.26 7.78
C ASP A 305 -10.88 -17.64 7.19
N GLY A 306 -11.05 -17.59 5.87
CA GLY A 306 -12.30 -17.94 5.18
C GLY A 306 -13.45 -16.93 5.30
N GLY A 307 -13.21 -15.75 5.89
CA GLY A 307 -14.13 -14.61 5.86
C GLY A 307 -13.76 -13.60 4.77
N VAL A 308 -14.72 -12.81 4.31
CA VAL A 308 -14.48 -11.83 3.22
C VAL A 308 -13.50 -10.74 3.68
N TYR A 309 -13.54 -10.35 4.95
CA TYR A 309 -12.73 -9.27 5.53
C TYR A 309 -11.92 -9.72 6.75
N ASP A 310 -10.70 -9.18 6.90
CA ASP A 310 -9.85 -9.35 8.08
C ASP A 310 -10.31 -8.42 9.22
N VAL A 311 -11.39 -8.82 9.89
CA VAL A 311 -11.89 -8.12 11.09
C VAL A 311 -10.86 -8.12 12.22
N ASN A 312 -10.00 -9.14 12.30
CA ASN A 312 -9.00 -9.24 13.36
C ASN A 312 -7.93 -8.16 13.21
N LEU A 313 -7.49 -7.86 11.99
CA LEU A 313 -6.61 -6.74 11.70
C LEU A 313 -7.21 -5.42 12.19
N VAL A 314 -8.45 -5.10 11.77
CA VAL A 314 -9.12 -3.85 12.18
C VAL A 314 -9.21 -3.74 13.70
N MET A 315 -9.55 -4.82 14.39
CA MET A 315 -9.58 -4.86 15.85
C MET A 315 -8.20 -4.58 16.48
N ARG A 316 -7.11 -5.10 15.91
CA ARG A 316 -5.74 -4.79 16.37
C ARG A 316 -5.40 -3.32 16.17
N LEU A 317 -5.75 -2.74 15.01
CA LEU A 317 -5.52 -1.32 14.73
C LEU A 317 -6.30 -0.40 15.69
N VAL A 318 -7.57 -0.71 15.94
CA VAL A 318 -8.41 0.05 16.88
C VAL A 318 -7.83 0.00 18.30
N ARG A 319 -7.38 -1.17 18.77
CA ARG A 319 -6.75 -1.29 20.09
C ARG A 319 -5.50 -0.42 20.23
N VAL A 320 -4.64 -0.38 19.19
CA VAL A 320 -3.47 0.51 19.17
C VAL A 320 -3.88 1.97 19.21
N PHE A 321 -4.88 2.35 18.40
CA PHE A 321 -5.37 3.74 18.34
C PHE A 321 -5.93 4.19 19.70
N VAL A 322 -6.82 3.39 20.31
CA VAL A 322 -7.43 3.70 21.60
C VAL A 322 -6.37 3.83 22.69
N GLY A 323 -5.44 2.87 22.78
CA GLY A 323 -4.35 2.93 23.77
C GLY A 323 -3.39 4.11 23.57
N SER A 324 -3.34 4.73 22.39
CA SER A 324 -2.55 5.95 22.16
C SER A 324 -3.28 7.24 22.54
N GLU A 325 -4.60 7.20 22.64
CA GLU A 325 -5.46 8.35 22.94
C GLU A 325 -5.90 8.42 24.40
N GLU A 326 -5.76 7.33 25.16
CA GLU A 326 -6.02 7.29 26.61
C GLU A 326 -5.08 8.21 27.41
N GLU A 327 -3.94 8.62 26.83
CA GLU A 327 -3.01 9.60 27.40
C GLU A 327 -3.47 11.07 27.20
N ALA A 328 -4.57 11.32 26.50
CA ALA A 328 -5.09 12.66 26.23
C ALA A 328 -6.37 12.95 27.03
N ASP A 329 -6.34 13.99 27.88
CA ASP A 329 -7.38 14.35 28.87
C ASP A 329 -8.79 14.70 28.31
N ALA A 330 -9.00 14.71 26.99
CA ALA A 330 -10.29 15.06 26.38
C ALA A 330 -10.59 14.24 25.12
N PRO A 331 -11.88 13.96 24.79
CA PRO A 331 -12.25 13.23 23.58
C PRO A 331 -11.79 14.00 22.35
N SER A 332 -10.69 13.53 21.78
CA SER A 332 -10.05 14.18 20.66
C SER A 332 -10.97 14.15 19.45
N GLN A 333 -10.81 15.15 18.58
CA GLN A 333 -11.49 15.17 17.28
C GLN A 333 -11.13 13.93 16.44
N ARG A 334 -9.94 13.35 16.68
CA ARG A 334 -9.45 12.10 16.07
C ARG A 334 -10.27 10.90 16.53
N MET A 335 -10.54 10.78 17.83
CA MET A 335 -11.35 9.69 18.40
C MET A 335 -12.76 9.66 17.80
N ARG A 336 -13.42 10.81 17.68
CA ARG A 336 -14.74 10.90 17.01
C ARG A 336 -14.69 10.54 15.53
N LYS A 337 -13.59 10.90 14.84
CA LYS A 337 -13.39 10.56 13.44
C LYS A 337 -13.24 9.05 13.24
N VAL A 338 -12.47 8.39 14.11
CA VAL A 338 -12.35 6.93 14.13
C VAL A 338 -13.68 6.27 14.49
N GLY A 339 -14.44 6.82 15.45
CA GLY A 339 -15.81 6.36 15.75
C GLY A 339 -16.71 6.29 14.52
N ARG A 340 -16.78 7.37 13.75
CA ARG A 340 -17.54 7.40 12.48
C ARG A 340 -17.00 6.42 11.44
N LEU A 341 -15.69 6.18 11.40
CA LEU A 341 -15.08 5.23 10.46
C LEU A 341 -15.45 3.79 10.84
N ILE A 342 -15.37 3.43 12.12
CA ILE A 342 -15.72 2.09 12.61
C ILE A 342 -17.20 1.81 12.47
N ASP A 343 -18.09 2.80 12.69
CA ASP A 343 -19.52 2.63 12.47
C ASP A 343 -19.85 2.37 10.98
N LYS A 344 -19.13 3.03 10.05
CA LYS A 344 -19.24 2.74 8.61
C LYS A 344 -18.73 1.34 8.27
N TYR A 345 -17.58 0.97 8.82
CA TYR A 345 -17.00 -0.36 8.64
C TYR A 345 -17.92 -1.45 9.16
N LEU A 346 -18.52 -1.26 10.35
CA LEU A 346 -19.49 -2.19 10.92
C LEU A 346 -20.68 -2.38 9.97
N GLY A 347 -21.21 -1.29 9.40
CA GLY A 347 -22.26 -1.35 8.39
C GLY A 347 -21.87 -2.14 7.14
N GLU A 348 -20.63 -1.99 6.65
CA GLU A 348 -20.13 -2.67 5.45
C GLU A 348 -19.94 -4.18 5.66
N ILE A 349 -19.49 -4.61 6.84
CA ILE A 349 -19.31 -6.04 7.15
C ILE A 349 -20.61 -6.74 7.59
N SER A 350 -21.65 -5.98 7.93
CA SER A 350 -22.91 -6.53 8.48
C SER A 350 -23.65 -7.49 7.53
N PRO A 351 -23.66 -7.29 6.20
CA PRO A 351 -24.28 -8.23 5.27
C PRO A 351 -23.52 -9.55 5.10
N ASP A 352 -22.26 -9.65 5.56
CA ASP A 352 -21.42 -10.84 5.37
C ASP A 352 -21.93 -12.03 6.20
N HIS A 353 -22.45 -13.06 5.54
CA HIS A 353 -22.95 -14.28 6.18
C HIS A 353 -21.87 -15.09 6.92
N SER A 354 -20.59 -14.86 6.64
CA SER A 354 -19.48 -15.48 7.35
C SER A 354 -19.13 -14.76 8.67
N LEU A 355 -19.71 -13.57 8.90
CA LEU A 355 -19.46 -12.76 10.08
C LEU A 355 -20.16 -13.33 11.32
N LYS A 356 -19.37 -13.89 12.24
CA LYS A 356 -19.85 -14.39 13.53
C LYS A 356 -20.31 -13.25 14.46
N VAL A 357 -21.34 -13.52 15.27
CA VAL A 357 -21.88 -12.62 16.31
C VAL A 357 -20.79 -12.08 17.22
N SER A 358 -19.82 -12.92 17.61
CA SER A 358 -18.71 -12.52 18.48
C SER A 358 -17.80 -11.47 17.84
N LYS A 359 -17.52 -11.57 16.54
CA LYS A 359 -16.72 -10.59 15.79
C LYS A 359 -17.49 -9.27 15.62
N PHE A 360 -18.78 -9.34 15.28
CA PHE A 360 -19.64 -8.15 15.20
C PHE A 360 -19.64 -7.38 16.52
N LEU A 361 -19.89 -8.08 17.63
CA LEU A 361 -19.91 -7.49 18.97
C LEU A 361 -18.55 -6.90 19.37
N ALA A 362 -17.46 -7.56 19.02
CA ALA A 362 -16.11 -7.08 19.30
C ALA A 362 -15.86 -5.72 18.61
N VAL A 363 -16.24 -5.58 17.33
CA VAL A 363 -16.10 -4.31 16.60
C VAL A 363 -17.01 -3.24 17.17
N ALA A 364 -18.29 -3.55 17.43
CA ALA A 364 -19.24 -2.58 17.98
C ALA A 364 -18.77 -1.99 19.32
N LYS A 365 -18.19 -2.83 20.19
CA LYS A 365 -17.69 -2.46 21.53
C LYS A 365 -16.21 -2.08 21.57
N SER A 366 -15.55 -1.96 20.42
CA SER A 366 -14.10 -1.70 20.35
C SER A 366 -13.67 -0.29 20.76
N LEU A 367 -14.62 0.65 20.80
CA LEU A 367 -14.38 2.07 21.09
C LEU A 367 -15.13 2.52 22.34
N PRO A 368 -14.57 3.46 23.12
CA PRO A 368 -15.25 4.04 24.27
C PRO A 368 -16.47 4.88 23.85
N ASP A 369 -17.40 5.11 24.78
CA ASP A 369 -18.60 5.91 24.54
C ASP A 369 -18.28 7.35 24.12
N SER A 370 -17.13 7.88 24.52
CA SER A 370 -16.66 9.23 24.15
C SER A 370 -16.32 9.37 22.66
N ALA A 371 -16.11 8.25 21.94
CA ALA A 371 -15.85 8.24 20.50
C ALA A 371 -17.11 8.49 19.66
N ARG A 372 -18.30 8.38 20.26
CA ARG A 372 -19.58 8.48 19.57
C ARG A 372 -20.43 9.61 20.14
N ASP A 373 -20.83 10.52 19.25
CA ASP A 373 -21.82 11.55 19.56
C ASP A 373 -23.23 10.94 19.61
N CYS A 374 -23.50 9.94 18.77
CA CYS A 374 -24.73 9.14 18.77
C CYS A 374 -24.46 7.67 18.35
N TYR A 375 -25.40 6.78 18.66
CA TYR A 375 -25.31 5.34 18.35
C TYR A 375 -26.11 4.92 17.10
N ASP A 376 -26.66 5.87 16.35
CA ASP A 376 -27.50 5.62 15.17
C ASP A 376 -26.78 4.81 14.08
N GLY A 377 -25.48 5.08 13.87
CA GLY A 377 -24.65 4.33 12.92
C GLY A 377 -24.51 2.86 13.30
N VAL A 378 -24.27 2.58 14.59
CA VAL A 378 -24.20 1.23 15.16
C VAL A 378 -25.56 0.54 15.08
N TYR A 379 -26.65 1.25 15.37
CA TYR A 379 -28.01 0.72 15.23
C TYR A 379 -28.32 0.33 13.78
N ARG A 380 -27.98 1.18 12.81
CA ARG A 380 -28.17 0.86 11.39
C ARG A 380 -27.37 -0.38 10.96
N ALA A 381 -26.12 -0.50 11.40
CA ALA A 381 -25.32 -1.69 11.14
C ALA A 381 -25.94 -2.95 11.78
N LEU A 382 -26.41 -2.83 13.02
CA LEU A 382 -27.10 -3.91 13.71
C LEU A 382 -28.37 -4.34 12.97
N ASP A 383 -29.18 -3.39 12.50
CA ASP A 383 -30.40 -3.70 11.75
C ASP A 383 -30.07 -4.47 10.46
N ILE A 384 -29.05 -4.03 9.71
CA ILE A 384 -28.55 -4.75 8.53
C ILE A 384 -28.08 -6.16 8.90
N TYR A 385 -27.33 -6.32 9.98
CA TYR A 385 -26.83 -7.63 10.44
C TYR A 385 -27.98 -8.58 10.81
N LEU A 386 -29.00 -8.09 11.52
CA LEU A 386 -30.19 -8.87 11.85
C LEU A 386 -31.02 -9.23 10.61
N GLU A 387 -30.94 -8.43 9.54
CA GLU A 387 -31.60 -8.71 8.25
C GLU A 387 -30.90 -9.84 7.50
N SER A 388 -29.57 -9.77 7.43
CA SER A 388 -28.73 -10.75 6.73
C SER A 388 -28.58 -12.08 7.48
N HIS A 389 -28.88 -12.13 8.78
CA HIS A 389 -28.73 -13.32 9.63
C HIS A 389 -30.06 -13.77 10.28
N PRO A 390 -31.01 -14.31 9.50
CA PRO A 390 -32.34 -14.67 10.02
C PRO A 390 -32.30 -15.84 11.03
N ALA A 391 -31.27 -16.69 10.97
CA ALA A 391 -31.12 -17.88 11.81
C ALA A 391 -30.68 -17.59 13.26
N LEU A 392 -30.48 -16.32 13.64
CA LEU A 392 -30.06 -15.96 14.99
C LEU A 392 -31.12 -16.28 16.05
N SER A 393 -30.68 -16.86 17.17
CA SER A 393 -31.49 -17.13 18.35
C SER A 393 -31.92 -15.85 19.06
N LEU A 394 -32.97 -15.94 19.91
CA LEU A 394 -33.43 -14.80 20.70
C LEU A 394 -32.34 -14.28 21.66
N GLU A 395 -31.51 -15.17 22.20
CA GLU A 395 -30.39 -14.83 23.08
C GLU A 395 -29.32 -14.04 22.33
N GLU A 396 -28.94 -14.46 21.13
CA GLU A 396 -27.97 -13.77 20.29
C GLU A 396 -28.48 -12.38 19.88
N ARG A 397 -29.75 -12.27 19.48
CA ARG A 397 -30.37 -10.97 19.15
C ARG A 397 -30.36 -10.03 20.36
N THR A 398 -30.67 -10.55 21.54
CA THR A 398 -30.60 -9.78 22.79
C THR A 398 -29.17 -9.35 23.11
N ALA A 399 -28.19 -10.24 22.94
CA ALA A 399 -26.78 -9.94 23.17
C ALA A 399 -26.25 -8.87 22.21
N LEU A 400 -26.66 -8.93 20.94
CA LEU A 400 -26.36 -7.93 19.91
C LEU A 400 -26.90 -6.55 20.28
N CYS A 401 -28.17 -6.44 20.69
CA CYS A 401 -28.73 -5.13 21.06
C CYS A 401 -28.04 -4.46 22.26
N ARG A 402 -27.41 -5.23 23.16
CA ARG A 402 -26.65 -4.69 24.30
C ARG A 402 -25.41 -3.89 23.89
N CYS A 403 -25.00 -3.89 22.62
CA CYS A 403 -23.91 -3.02 22.17
C CYS A 403 -24.35 -1.55 21.95
N LEU A 404 -25.64 -1.25 22.04
CA LEU A 404 -26.18 0.11 21.87
C LEU A 404 -26.25 0.85 23.20
N ASN A 405 -25.79 2.11 23.22
CA ASN A 405 -26.12 3.03 24.29
C ASN A 405 -27.45 3.74 23.94
N TYR A 406 -28.55 3.31 24.58
CA TYR A 406 -29.89 3.86 24.32
C TYR A 406 -30.05 5.33 24.71
N GLU A 407 -29.19 5.86 25.58
CA GLU A 407 -29.16 7.28 25.93
C GLU A 407 -28.49 8.12 24.83
N LYS A 408 -27.76 7.52 23.90
CA LYS A 408 -27.12 8.21 22.77
C LYS A 408 -27.78 7.90 21.44
N LEU A 409 -28.95 7.27 21.43
CA LEU A 409 -29.78 7.14 20.24
C LEU A 409 -30.60 8.41 20.01
N THR A 410 -30.76 8.81 18.75
CA THR A 410 -31.72 9.84 18.38
C THR A 410 -33.15 9.34 18.52
N LEU A 411 -34.10 10.28 18.61
CA LEU A 411 -35.51 9.95 18.72
C LEU A 411 -36.02 9.15 17.51
N GLU A 412 -35.51 9.43 16.31
CA GLU A 412 -35.86 8.72 15.08
C GLU A 412 -35.34 7.28 15.13
N ALA A 413 -34.04 7.08 15.42
CA ALA A 413 -33.46 5.76 15.55
C ALA A 413 -34.14 4.92 16.64
N CYS A 414 -34.53 5.53 17.77
CA CYS A 414 -35.25 4.85 18.84
C CYS A 414 -36.67 4.40 18.41
N LYS A 415 -37.40 5.25 17.66
CA LYS A 415 -38.71 4.88 17.11
C LYS A 415 -38.60 3.74 16.10
N ASP A 416 -37.58 3.76 15.27
CA ASP A 416 -37.34 2.71 14.27
C ASP A 416 -36.95 1.39 14.97
N LEU A 417 -36.10 1.47 15.99
CA LEU A 417 -35.73 0.34 16.85
C LEU A 417 -36.97 -0.29 17.49
N ALA A 418 -37.86 0.52 18.05
CA ALA A 418 -39.08 0.04 18.69
C ALA A 418 -40.09 -0.61 17.72
N LYS A 419 -40.08 -0.19 16.45
CA LYS A 419 -40.94 -0.78 15.40
C LYS A 419 -40.36 -2.05 14.78
N ASN A 420 -39.07 -2.30 14.97
CA ASN A 420 -38.37 -3.39 14.33
C ASN A 420 -38.73 -4.75 14.96
N ARG A 421 -39.46 -5.58 14.23
CA ARG A 421 -39.91 -6.91 14.69
C ARG A 421 -38.77 -7.90 14.96
N ARG A 422 -37.57 -7.65 14.41
CA ARG A 422 -36.38 -8.48 14.63
C ARG A 422 -35.75 -8.24 16.01
N ILE A 423 -36.12 -7.14 16.68
CA ILE A 423 -35.59 -6.75 17.98
C ILE A 423 -36.45 -7.35 19.10
N PRO A 424 -35.83 -7.93 20.15
CA PRO A 424 -36.56 -8.45 21.30
C PRO A 424 -37.44 -7.38 21.96
N PRO A 425 -38.72 -7.68 22.32
CA PRO A 425 -39.63 -6.68 22.88
C PRO A 425 -39.10 -5.99 24.15
N GLY A 426 -38.42 -6.73 25.03
CA GLY A 426 -37.83 -6.16 26.24
C GLY A 426 -36.78 -5.08 25.95
N VAL A 427 -36.03 -5.22 24.86
CA VAL A 427 -35.05 -4.21 24.40
C VAL A 427 -35.75 -2.97 23.86
N ALA A 428 -36.81 -3.15 23.07
CA ALA A 428 -37.60 -2.04 22.53
C ALA A 428 -38.19 -1.18 23.65
N VAL A 429 -38.73 -1.80 24.71
CA VAL A 429 -39.25 -1.10 25.89
C VAL A 429 -38.14 -0.33 26.62
N GLN A 430 -36.97 -0.96 26.82
CA GLN A 430 -35.83 -0.30 27.47
C GLN A 430 -35.34 0.93 26.69
N ALA A 431 -35.26 0.82 25.36
CA ALA A 431 -34.85 1.94 24.50
C ALA A 431 -35.87 3.10 24.53
N LEU A 432 -37.17 2.81 24.56
CA LEU A 432 -38.21 3.84 24.69
C LEU A 432 -38.18 4.52 26.06
N ALA A 433 -37.93 3.76 27.13
CA ALA A 433 -37.84 4.29 28.48
C ALA A 433 -36.69 5.30 28.64
N SER A 434 -35.52 5.06 28.02
CA SER A 434 -34.39 6.00 28.08
C SER A 434 -34.70 7.35 27.43
N GLN A 435 -35.54 7.37 26.38
CA GLN A 435 -35.98 8.61 25.74
C GLN A 435 -37.04 9.37 26.54
N GLN A 436 -37.94 8.67 27.22
CA GLN A 436 -38.94 9.31 28.09
C GLN A 436 -38.28 10.05 29.26
N CYS A 437 -37.24 9.49 29.88
CA CYS A 437 -36.47 10.19 30.91
C CYS A 437 -35.84 11.49 30.41
N LYS A 438 -35.27 11.53 29.20
CA LYS A 438 -34.72 12.77 28.61
C LYS A 438 -35.78 13.87 28.44
N LEU A 439 -36.97 13.49 27.98
CA LEU A 439 -38.08 14.43 27.76
C LEU A 439 -38.69 14.96 29.07
N GLN A 440 -38.61 14.18 30.16
CA GLN A 440 -39.03 14.63 31.49
C GLN A 440 -38.02 15.61 32.12
N ILE A 441 -36.71 15.43 31.87
CA ILE A 441 -35.66 16.35 32.33
C ILE A 441 -35.65 17.67 31.53
N SER A 442 -36.04 17.65 30.25
CA SER A 442 -36.06 18.85 29.39
C SER A 442 -37.33 19.71 29.49
N LYS A 443 -38.30 19.38 30.35
CA LYS A 443 -39.43 20.26 30.66
C LYS A 443 -38.99 21.28 31.71
N PRO A 444 -38.98 22.61 31.43
CA PRO A 444 -38.94 23.58 32.51
C PRO A 444 -40.21 23.41 33.33
N ALA A 445 -40.07 23.26 34.64
CA ALA A 445 -41.19 23.24 35.57
C ALA A 445 -41.96 24.58 35.47
N ALA A 446 -42.98 24.62 34.63
CA ALA A 446 -43.91 25.72 34.54
C ALA A 446 -45.09 25.45 35.48
N THR A 447 -45.33 26.42 36.36
CA THR A 447 -46.52 26.72 37.17
C THR A 447 -46.71 26.04 38.54
N ALA A 448 -46.51 26.83 39.59
CA ALA A 448 -47.55 27.12 40.59
C ALA A 448 -47.25 28.48 41.26
N LYS A 449 -48.18 29.44 41.12
CA LYS A 449 -48.26 30.67 41.93
C LYS A 449 -48.99 30.34 43.22
N ASP A 450 -48.49 30.80 44.37
CA ASP A 450 -49.23 31.70 45.27
C ASP A 450 -48.41 32.19 46.48
N GLY A 451 -48.63 33.45 46.86
CA GLY A 451 -48.72 33.84 48.28
C GLY A 451 -47.51 34.38 49.06
N ARG A 452 -47.15 35.66 48.81
CA ARG A 452 -46.91 36.76 49.80
C ARG A 452 -45.94 36.61 51.02
N ALA A 453 -44.95 37.53 51.03
CA ALA A 453 -44.45 38.40 52.14
C ALA A 453 -43.40 37.91 53.20
N ASN A 454 -42.09 38.09 52.88
CA ASN A 454 -41.06 39.04 53.43
C ASN A 454 -40.84 39.23 54.99
N PRO A 455 -39.72 39.85 55.48
CA PRO A 455 -38.32 39.38 55.59
C PRO A 455 -37.60 39.72 56.95
N SER A 456 -36.38 39.23 57.22
CA SER A 456 -35.36 39.88 58.09
C SER A 456 -33.98 39.20 57.97
N SER A 457 -32.95 39.85 57.40
CA SER A 457 -31.87 40.67 58.05
C SER A 457 -30.76 39.77 58.67
N ARG A 458 -29.42 39.87 58.49
CA ARG A 458 -28.38 40.89 58.12
C ARG A 458 -27.09 40.10 57.73
N THR A 459 -26.42 40.27 56.57
CA THR A 459 -25.30 41.21 56.18
C THR A 459 -24.05 41.19 57.08
N PRO A 460 -22.81 41.58 56.67
CA PRO A 460 -22.30 42.28 55.44
C PRO A 460 -21.09 41.55 54.74
N ARG A 461 -20.73 41.71 53.44
CA ARG A 461 -20.35 42.84 52.55
C ARG A 461 -18.91 43.40 52.73
N ARG A 462 -18.03 43.12 51.76
CA ARG A 462 -17.02 44.05 51.18
C ARG A 462 -16.52 43.48 49.83
N ALA A 463 -16.95 43.99 48.66
CA ALA A 463 -16.51 45.20 47.91
C ALA A 463 -15.06 45.08 47.39
N ARG A 464 -14.65 45.43 46.16
CA ARG A 464 -15.19 46.07 44.93
C ARG A 464 -14.09 45.81 43.86
N THR A 465 -14.35 45.70 42.56
CA THR A 465 -14.30 46.85 41.63
C THR A 465 -14.80 46.44 40.23
N ARG A 466 -15.87 47.13 39.77
CA ARG A 466 -15.95 48.01 38.59
C ARG A 466 -16.53 47.33 37.33
N SER A 467 -17.84 47.49 37.22
CA SER A 467 -18.59 47.52 35.97
C SER A 467 -18.22 48.73 35.12
N ALA A 468 -18.13 48.53 33.81
CA ALA A 468 -18.49 49.51 32.80
C ALA A 468 -19.29 48.77 31.72
N SER A 469 -20.53 49.20 31.57
CA SER A 469 -21.50 48.83 30.54
C SER A 469 -20.97 49.15 29.14
N VAL A 470 -21.11 48.20 28.21
CA VAL A 470 -21.19 48.48 26.77
C VAL A 470 -22.24 47.53 26.17
N ASP A 471 -22.96 48.09 25.22
CA ASP A 471 -24.29 47.75 24.77
C ASP A 471 -24.47 46.41 24.04
N LEU A 472 -25.73 46.00 23.98
CA LEU A 472 -26.27 44.95 23.11
C LEU A 472 -26.06 45.32 21.64
N ASP A 473 -25.08 44.72 20.97
CA ASP A 473 -25.10 44.57 19.50
C ASP A 473 -24.34 43.31 19.08
N GLY A 474 -25.07 42.26 18.72
CA GLY A 474 -24.51 40.98 18.27
C GLY A 474 -25.48 40.17 17.40
N GLY A 475 -26.55 40.79 16.90
CA GLY A 475 -27.56 40.15 16.05
C GLY A 475 -27.39 40.43 14.55
N SER A 476 -26.38 41.20 14.15
CA SER A 476 -26.20 41.64 12.76
C SER A 476 -25.39 40.63 11.91
N ASP A 477 -24.36 40.00 12.48
CA ASP A 477 -23.41 39.18 11.72
C ASP A 477 -23.98 37.84 11.23
N GLU A 478 -24.81 37.15 12.02
CA GLU A 478 -25.47 35.91 11.56
C GLU A 478 -26.51 36.20 10.46
N LYS A 479 -27.19 37.35 10.54
CA LYS A 479 -28.19 37.76 9.54
C LYS A 479 -27.52 38.15 8.22
N GLU A 480 -26.39 38.85 8.27
CA GLU A 480 -25.55 39.16 7.11
C GLU A 480 -24.96 37.87 6.49
N LEU A 481 -24.45 36.94 7.30
CA LEU A 481 -23.92 35.66 6.83
C LEU A 481 -24.98 34.79 6.15
N LEU A 482 -26.19 34.73 6.73
CA LEU A 482 -27.34 34.04 6.14
C LEU A 482 -27.75 34.70 4.82
N ARG A 483 -27.72 36.04 4.74
CA ARG A 483 -28.06 36.80 3.52
C ARG A 483 -27.06 36.56 2.39
N LEU A 484 -25.76 36.52 2.70
CA LEU A 484 -24.69 36.21 1.75
C LEU A 484 -24.77 34.75 1.25
N ASN A 485 -25.10 33.80 2.13
CA ASN A 485 -25.31 32.40 1.73
C ASN A 485 -26.54 32.24 0.82
N LEU A 486 -27.61 32.99 1.08
CA LEU A 486 -28.82 33.00 0.25
C LEU A 486 -28.54 33.59 -1.14
N GLN A 487 -27.78 34.68 -1.21
CA GLN A 487 -27.32 35.26 -2.49
C GLN A 487 -26.41 34.30 -3.26
N ARG A 488 -25.48 33.60 -2.58
CA ARG A 488 -24.62 32.60 -3.21
C ARG A 488 -25.43 31.43 -3.76
N MET A 489 -26.45 30.97 -3.03
CA MET A 489 -27.38 29.95 -3.53
C MET A 489 -28.15 30.44 -4.76
N GLN A 490 -28.66 31.66 -4.74
CA GLN A 490 -29.39 32.24 -5.88
C GLN A 490 -28.50 32.34 -7.13
N SER A 491 -27.24 32.76 -7.01
CA SER A 491 -26.30 32.80 -8.13
C SER A 491 -26.05 31.40 -8.73
N ARG A 492 -25.88 30.37 -7.89
CA ARG A 492 -25.71 28.99 -8.38
C ARG A 492 -26.94 28.45 -9.08
N VAL A 493 -28.15 28.83 -8.64
CA VAL A 493 -29.40 28.46 -9.32
C VAL A 493 -29.47 29.10 -10.70
N VAL A 494 -29.13 30.39 -10.83
CA VAL A 494 -29.11 31.07 -12.14
C VAL A 494 -28.08 30.46 -13.09
N GLU A 495 -26.91 30.07 -12.59
CA GLU A 495 -25.89 29.35 -13.39
C GLU A 495 -26.40 27.98 -13.86
N LEU A 496 -27.05 27.22 -12.97
CA LEU A 496 -27.65 25.93 -13.31
C LEU A 496 -28.79 26.07 -14.32
N GLU A 497 -29.64 27.08 -14.17
CA GLU A 497 -30.70 27.37 -15.15
C GLU A 497 -30.14 27.74 -16.52
N ARG A 498 -29.03 28.49 -16.57
CA ARG A 498 -28.33 28.81 -17.81
C ARG A 498 -27.76 27.54 -18.45
N ALA A 499 -27.10 26.67 -17.67
CA ALA A 499 -26.57 25.40 -18.15
C ALA A 499 -27.69 24.48 -18.69
N CYS A 500 -28.83 24.42 -18.01
CA CYS A 500 -30.00 23.66 -18.47
C CYS A 500 -30.57 24.23 -19.79
N LYS A 501 -30.64 25.56 -19.95
CA LYS A 501 -31.06 26.18 -21.22
C LYS A 501 -30.10 25.88 -22.36
N GLU A 502 -28.80 25.90 -22.09
CA GLU A 502 -27.78 25.59 -23.08
C GLU A 502 -27.83 24.12 -23.52
N MET A 503 -27.97 23.20 -22.55
CA MET A 503 -28.16 21.77 -22.83
C MET A 503 -29.43 21.51 -23.64
N LYS A 504 -30.54 22.20 -23.32
CA LYS A 504 -31.79 22.11 -24.11
C LYS A 504 -31.63 22.65 -25.54
N GLY A 505 -30.82 23.69 -25.72
CA GLY A 505 -30.46 24.23 -27.03
C GLY A 505 -29.63 23.23 -27.85
N GLN A 506 -28.65 22.57 -27.23
CA GLN A 506 -27.84 21.53 -27.85
C GLN A 506 -28.67 20.31 -28.25
N MET A 507 -29.59 19.86 -27.39
CA MET A 507 -30.52 18.77 -27.70
C MET A 507 -31.45 19.11 -28.89
N SER A 508 -31.90 20.36 -28.98
CA SER A 508 -32.75 20.83 -30.08
C SER A 508 -31.98 20.86 -31.42
N LYS A 509 -30.68 21.19 -31.39
CA LYS A 509 -29.79 21.13 -32.57
C LYS A 509 -29.52 19.69 -33.00
N MET A 510 -29.34 18.77 -32.06
CA MET A 510 -29.18 17.35 -32.35
C MET A 510 -30.45 16.70 -32.94
N ALA A 511 -31.64 17.18 -32.56
CA ALA A 511 -32.90 16.71 -33.12
C ALA A 511 -33.10 17.14 -34.58
N LYS A 512 -32.64 18.34 -34.97
CA LYS A 512 -32.70 18.84 -36.36
C LYS A 512 -31.67 18.22 -37.30
N GLY A 513 -30.59 17.62 -36.79
CA GLY A 513 -29.56 16.97 -37.61
C GLY A 513 -29.90 15.55 -38.10
N LYS A 514 -31.06 14.99 -37.73
CA LYS A 514 -31.45 13.60 -38.05
C LYS A 514 -32.44 13.45 -39.21
N SER A 515 -32.84 14.53 -39.88
CA SER A 515 -33.82 14.48 -40.99
C SER A 515 -33.22 14.46 -42.40
N SER A 516 -31.91 14.36 -42.56
CA SER A 516 -31.27 14.23 -43.87
C SER A 516 -30.24 13.12 -43.85
N LEU A 517 -30.64 11.92 -44.30
CA LEU A 517 -29.82 10.82 -44.86
C LEU A 517 -30.60 9.51 -44.70
N GLY A 518 -31.52 9.25 -45.64
CA GLY A 518 -32.26 8.00 -45.73
C GLY A 518 -32.66 7.74 -47.18
N ALA A 519 -31.71 7.26 -48.00
CA ALA A 519 -31.98 6.67 -49.29
C ALA A 519 -30.82 5.73 -49.70
N ALA A 520 -31.19 4.57 -50.26
CA ALA A 520 -30.37 3.46 -50.78
C ALA A 520 -29.81 2.48 -49.72
N SER A 521 -29.92 1.16 -49.82
CA SER A 521 -30.42 0.25 -50.87
C SER A 521 -30.78 -1.10 -50.24
N CYS A 522 -31.83 -1.74 -50.75
CA CYS A 522 -32.27 -3.11 -50.45
C CYS A 522 -31.48 -4.14 -51.29
N HIS A 523 -31.28 -5.36 -50.76
CA HIS A 523 -31.36 -6.69 -51.42
C HIS A 523 -30.96 -7.75 -50.36
N GLN A 524 -31.89 -8.61 -49.89
CA GLN A 524 -32.14 -10.00 -50.33
C GLN A 524 -30.93 -10.95 -50.07
N THR A 525 -30.99 -12.12 -49.39
CA THR A 525 -32.03 -13.16 -49.23
C THR A 525 -31.71 -14.13 -48.06
N GLY A 526 -32.77 -14.74 -47.48
CA GLY A 526 -32.95 -16.09 -46.86
C GLY A 526 -31.77 -16.89 -46.25
N GLY A 527 -31.94 -17.71 -45.21
CA GLY A 527 -33.09 -18.25 -44.50
C GLY A 527 -32.68 -19.54 -43.74
N ARG A 528 -33.53 -19.97 -42.79
CA ARG A 528 -33.50 -21.23 -41.98
C ARG A 528 -32.42 -21.29 -40.87
N GLY A 529 -32.68 -21.79 -39.67
CA GLY A 529 -33.87 -22.40 -39.07
C GLY A 529 -33.63 -22.63 -37.57
N LEU A 530 -34.71 -22.66 -36.79
CA LEU A 530 -34.73 -23.08 -35.38
C LEU A 530 -34.63 -24.62 -35.30
N PRO A 531 -34.33 -25.17 -34.11
CA PRO A 531 -35.44 -25.65 -33.27
C PRO A 531 -35.33 -25.31 -31.78
N ARG A 532 -36.50 -25.37 -31.13
CA ARG A 532 -36.77 -25.22 -29.69
C ARG A 532 -36.63 -26.55 -28.92
N LEU A 533 -36.68 -26.41 -27.59
CA LEU A 533 -37.00 -27.35 -26.50
C LEU A 533 -35.73 -27.77 -25.73
N CYS A 534 -35.60 -27.61 -24.40
CA CYS A 534 -36.55 -27.42 -23.30
C CYS A 534 -36.13 -26.27 -22.38
#